data_AF-A0A6A6DM00-F1
#
_entry.id   AF-A0A6A6DM00-F1
#
_cell.length_a   1.000
_cell.length_b   1.000
_cell.length_c   1.000
_cell.angle_alpha   90.00
_cell.angle_beta   90.00
_cell.angle_gamma   90.00
#
_symmetry.space_group_name_H-M   'P 1'
#
loop_
_entity.id
_entity.type
_entity.pdbx_description
1 polymer ?
#
loop_
_entity_poly.entity_id
_entity_poly.type
_entity_poly.pdbx_seq_one_letter_code
_entity_poly.pdbx_strand_id
1 'polypeptide(L)'
;MFSVLFTENLGSTAVYSQIRRFIVVKQRREFCFACPVFTYGGRATLKPGVEADEHAIVYTVGQQPTKLEGEAEFEKLPIGVLPPTSNDAYTGHPLDPASRIYFVIFHAIQYNVKVKDMGKVRPEDLSRLRGYWQMELNK
;
A
#
# COMPACT_ATOMS: atom_id res chain seq x y z
N MET A 1 10.30 11.34 1.49
CA MET A 1 10.42 9.96 0.98
C MET A 1 9.10 9.24 1.29
N PHE A 2 8.41 8.70 0.30
CA PHE A 2 7.16 7.97 0.51
C PHE A 2 7.48 6.48 0.62
N SER A 3 7.70 6.05 1.86
CA SER A 3 8.06 4.67 2.18
C SER A 3 6.81 3.81 2.32
N VAL A 4 6.96 2.51 2.05
CA VAL A 4 5.93 1.52 2.40
C VAL A 4 6.26 0.97 3.78
N LEU A 5 5.35 1.17 4.74
CA LEU A 5 5.54 0.79 6.14
C LEU A 5 4.74 -0.49 6.46
N PHE A 6 5.37 -1.41 7.17
CA PHE A 6 4.78 -2.59 7.81
C PHE A 6 4.62 -2.32 9.31
N THR A 7 3.61 -2.83 10.02
CA THR A 7 3.59 -2.73 11.50
C THR A 7 3.44 -4.12 12.10
N GLU A 8 4.32 -4.51 13.02
CA GLU A 8 4.21 -5.74 13.83
C GLU A 8 3.87 -5.38 15.28
N ASN A 9 2.76 -5.88 15.81
CA ASN A 9 2.46 -5.78 17.25
C ASN A 9 2.71 -7.16 17.88
N LEU A 10 3.76 -7.28 18.70
CA LEU A 10 3.95 -8.44 19.56
C LEU A 10 3.21 -8.24 20.88
N GLY A 11 2.15 -9.02 21.08
CA GLY A 11 1.45 -9.17 22.36
C GLY A 11 1.26 -10.64 22.70
N SER A 12 1.66 -11.05 23.91
CA SER A 12 1.55 -12.42 24.41
C SER A 12 0.10 -12.76 24.78
N THR A 13 -0.65 -13.35 23.83
CA THR A 13 -1.75 -14.34 24.00
C THR A 13 -2.58 -14.35 22.71
N ALA A 14 -2.34 -15.32 21.82
CA ALA A 14 -3.14 -15.65 20.63
C ALA A 14 -3.85 -14.46 19.93
N VAL A 15 -3.17 -13.33 19.79
CA VAL A 15 -3.67 -12.19 19.03
C VAL A 15 -3.38 -12.52 17.58
N TYR A 16 -4.43 -12.67 16.78
CA TYR A 16 -4.30 -12.76 15.33
C TYR A 16 -3.74 -11.43 14.82
N SER A 17 -2.41 -11.33 14.77
CA SER A 17 -1.69 -10.14 14.31
C SER A 17 -1.80 -10.09 12.79
N GLN A 18 -2.73 -9.31 12.25
CA GLN A 18 -2.76 -9.04 10.82
C GLN A 18 -1.64 -8.08 10.44
N ILE A 19 -0.78 -8.53 9.54
CA ILE A 19 0.19 -7.69 8.85
C ILE A 19 -0.57 -6.61 8.08
N ARG A 20 -0.31 -5.33 8.40
CA ARG A 20 -0.84 -4.18 7.65
C ARG A 20 0.29 -3.51 6.87
N ARG A 21 0.05 -3.25 5.60
CA ARG A 21 0.95 -2.51 4.71
C ARG A 21 0.36 -1.13 4.46
N PHE A 22 1.21 -0.12 4.43
CA PHE A 22 0.79 1.26 4.20
C PHE A 22 1.71 1.93 3.20
N ILE A 23 1.16 2.77 2.32
CA ILE A 23 1.94 3.70 1.50
C ILE A 23 1.83 5.07 2.14
N VAL A 24 2.96 5.62 2.58
CA VAL A 24 3.00 7.00 3.07
C VAL A 24 2.62 7.92 1.91
N VAL A 25 1.72 8.89 2.17
CA VAL A 25 1.26 9.89 1.19
C VAL A 25 1.57 11.32 1.63
N LYS A 26 1.84 11.54 2.93
CA LYS A 26 2.32 12.83 3.43
C LYS A 26 3.08 12.70 4.74
N GLN A 27 4.30 13.22 4.79
CA GLN A 27 5.08 13.27 6.04
C GLN A 27 4.67 14.49 6.89
N ARG A 28 4.75 14.36 8.22
CA ARG A 28 4.72 15.44 9.21
C ARG A 28 5.93 15.31 10.14
N ARG A 29 6.05 16.21 11.11
CA ARG A 29 7.16 16.23 12.07
C ARG A 29 7.21 14.98 12.96
N GLU A 30 6.06 14.57 13.52
CA GLU A 30 5.97 13.46 14.49
C GLU A 30 5.32 12.18 13.94
N PHE A 31 4.68 12.27 12.78
CA PHE A 31 3.90 11.19 12.19
C PHE A 31 3.81 11.34 10.68
N CYS A 32 3.20 10.38 9.99
CA CYS A 32 2.85 10.52 8.58
C CYS A 32 1.39 10.11 8.33
N PHE A 33 0.78 10.68 7.28
CA PHE A 33 -0.43 10.14 6.70
C PHE A 33 -0.08 9.05 5.69
N ALA A 34 -0.78 7.91 5.76
CA ALA A 34 -0.56 6.78 4.89
C ALA A 34 -1.87 6.08 4.51
N CYS A 35 -1.96 5.63 3.26
CA CYS A 35 -3.07 4.83 2.76
C CYS A 35 -2.77 3.34 2.97
N PRO A 36 -3.72 2.52 3.44
CA PRO A 36 -3.51 1.10 3.60
C PRO A 36 -3.48 0.39 2.25
N VAL A 37 -2.78 -0.76 2.23
CA VAL A 37 -2.78 -1.70 1.11
C VAL A 37 -3.41 -2.99 1.57
N PHE A 38 -4.42 -3.45 0.83
CA PHE A 38 -5.15 -4.68 1.11
C PHE A 38 -5.05 -5.66 -0.04
N THR A 39 -5.02 -6.95 0.27
CA THR A 39 -5.24 -8.03 -0.71
C THR A 39 -6.63 -8.63 -0.61
N TYR A 40 -7.40 -8.25 0.41
CA TYR A 40 -8.75 -8.76 0.67
C TYR A 40 -8.84 -10.30 0.77
N GLY A 41 -7.79 -10.91 1.30
CA GLY A 41 -7.64 -12.37 1.35
C GLY A 41 -7.27 -12.98 0.00
N GLY A 42 -6.48 -12.25 -0.81
CA GLY A 42 -6.09 -12.64 -2.16
C GLY A 42 -7.16 -12.38 -3.23
N ARG A 43 -8.27 -11.75 -2.87
CA ARG A 43 -9.41 -11.51 -3.78
C ARG A 43 -9.39 -10.13 -4.43
N ALA A 44 -8.52 -9.23 -3.99
CA ALA A 44 -8.48 -7.86 -4.49
C ALA A 44 -9.89 -7.21 -4.50
N THR A 45 -10.32 -6.55 -5.58
CA THR A 45 -11.66 -5.94 -5.67
C THR A 45 -12.77 -6.94 -6.03
N LEU A 46 -12.47 -8.25 -6.16
CA LEU A 46 -13.50 -9.30 -6.26
C LEU A 46 -14.17 -9.62 -4.92
N LYS A 47 -13.63 -9.12 -3.80
CA LYS A 47 -14.29 -9.25 -2.51
C LYS A 47 -15.59 -8.43 -2.54
N PRO A 48 -16.75 -9.02 -2.18
CA PRO A 48 -18.02 -8.29 -2.16
C PRO A 48 -17.96 -7.01 -1.32
N GLY A 49 -18.48 -5.91 -1.87
CA GLY A 49 -18.49 -4.59 -1.24
C GLY A 49 -17.15 -3.85 -1.29
N VAL A 50 -16.20 -4.27 -2.12
CA VAL A 50 -14.98 -3.52 -2.42
C VAL A 50 -15.13 -2.85 -3.78
N GLU A 51 -15.12 -1.52 -3.79
CA GLU A 51 -15.32 -0.73 -5.01
C GLU A 51 -13.97 -0.46 -5.70
N ALA A 52 -13.87 -0.72 -7.01
CA ALA A 52 -12.60 -0.59 -7.74
C ALA A 52 -12.17 0.86 -7.97
N ASP A 53 -13.13 1.79 -8.07
CA ASP A 53 -12.88 3.22 -8.23
C ASP A 53 -12.17 3.82 -7.00
N GLU A 54 -12.42 3.31 -5.80
CA GLU A 54 -11.76 3.72 -4.55
C GLU A 54 -10.29 3.25 -4.43
N HIS A 55 -9.84 2.41 -5.38
CA HIS A 55 -8.58 1.69 -5.31
C HIS A 55 -7.65 1.94 -6.48
N ALA A 56 -6.37 1.63 -6.30
CA ALA A 56 -5.43 1.43 -7.40
C ALA A 56 -4.60 0.16 -7.17
N ILE A 57 -4.14 -0.46 -8.26
CA ILE A 57 -3.16 -1.54 -8.19
C ILE A 57 -1.82 -0.99 -7.67
N VAL A 58 -1.24 -1.66 -6.68
CA VAL A 58 0.17 -1.46 -6.30
C VAL A 58 0.96 -2.72 -6.54
N TYR A 59 2.14 -2.57 -7.12
CA TYR A 59 2.97 -3.70 -7.55
C TYR A 59 4.44 -3.43 -7.30
N THR A 60 5.25 -4.49 -7.21
CA THR A 60 6.70 -4.36 -7.16
C THR A 60 7.25 -4.12 -8.56
N VAL A 61 8.05 -3.06 -8.74
CA VAL A 61 8.69 -2.76 -10.02
C VAL A 61 9.55 -3.95 -10.47
N GLY A 62 9.43 -4.34 -11.73
CA GLY A 62 9.95 -5.59 -12.27
C GLY A 62 8.86 -6.64 -12.51
N GLN A 63 7.68 -6.47 -11.90
CA GLN A 63 6.47 -7.21 -12.23
C GLN A 63 5.55 -6.38 -13.13
N GLN A 64 4.71 -7.06 -13.91
CA GLN A 64 3.62 -6.41 -14.64
C GLN A 64 2.48 -6.09 -13.65
N PRO A 65 1.98 -4.85 -13.57
CA PRO A 65 0.74 -4.56 -12.85
C PRO A 65 -0.42 -5.23 -13.57
N THR A 66 -1.10 -6.15 -12.89
CA THR A 66 -2.23 -6.90 -13.44
C THR A 66 -3.46 -6.83 -12.54
N LYS A 67 -4.62 -6.75 -13.18
CA LYS A 67 -5.90 -7.07 -12.55
C LYS A 67 -6.01 -8.59 -12.40
N LEU A 68 -6.72 -9.04 -11.39
CA LEU A 68 -7.26 -10.39 -11.35
C LEU A 68 -8.40 -10.50 -12.36
N GLU A 69 -8.60 -11.70 -12.89
CA GLU A 69 -9.71 -11.98 -13.80
C GLU A 69 -11.05 -11.67 -13.12
N GLY A 70 -11.87 -10.85 -13.78
CA GLY A 70 -13.17 -10.42 -13.27
C GLY A 70 -13.17 -9.12 -12.44
N GLU A 71 -12.02 -8.53 -12.12
CA GLU A 71 -12.01 -7.18 -11.54
C GLU A 71 -12.51 -6.15 -12.56
N ALA A 72 -13.31 -5.20 -12.07
CA ALA A 72 -13.73 -4.05 -12.86
C ALA A 72 -12.54 -3.23 -13.39
N GLU A 73 -12.80 -2.34 -14.34
CA GLU A 73 -11.78 -1.37 -14.75
C GLU A 73 -11.48 -0.39 -13.61
N PHE A 74 -10.20 -0.01 -13.50
CA PHE A 74 -9.75 0.96 -12.52
C PHE A 74 -9.62 2.32 -13.18
N GLU A 75 -10.23 3.35 -12.59
CA GLU A 75 -10.00 4.74 -13.00
C GLU A 75 -8.58 5.20 -12.63
N LYS A 76 -8.05 4.67 -11.52
CA LYS A 76 -6.74 4.99 -11.00
C LYS A 76 -5.69 4.05 -11.58
N LEU A 77 -4.79 4.60 -12.40
CA LEU A 77 -3.61 3.91 -12.92
C LEU A 77 -2.73 3.29 -11.81
N PRO A 78 -2.03 2.17 -12.07
CA PRO A 78 -1.18 1.50 -11.09
C PRO A 78 -0.05 2.38 -10.51
N ILE A 79 0.40 2.02 -9.31
CA ILE A 79 1.52 2.65 -8.58
C ILE A 79 2.63 1.61 -8.37
N GLY A 80 3.82 1.86 -8.92
CA GLY A 80 4.98 0.99 -8.75
C GLY A 80 5.71 1.24 -7.43
N VAL A 81 6.21 0.18 -6.80
CA VAL A 81 7.09 0.22 -5.63
C VAL A 81 8.45 -0.38 -5.99
N LEU A 82 9.51 0.44 -5.90
CA LEU A 82 10.89 -0.01 -5.99
C LEU A 82 11.25 -0.72 -4.68
N PRO A 83 11.81 -1.95 -4.71
CA PRO A 83 12.25 -2.63 -3.51
C PRO A 83 13.40 -1.86 -2.82
N PRO A 84 13.61 -2.04 -1.51
CA PRO A 84 14.75 -1.46 -0.78
C PRO A 84 16.09 -1.83 -1.43
N THR A 85 17.02 -0.87 -1.47
CA THR A 85 18.33 -0.99 -2.13
C THR A 85 19.46 -1.49 -1.21
N SER A 86 19.19 -1.80 0.06
CA SER A 86 20.25 -2.20 1.00
C SER A 86 20.83 -3.58 0.66
N ASN A 87 22.17 -3.68 0.72
CA ASN A 87 22.97 -4.88 0.42
C ASN A 87 22.72 -6.08 1.37
N ASP A 88 21.97 -5.89 2.45
CA ASP A 88 21.37 -7.01 3.18
C ASP A 88 20.12 -7.40 2.40
N ALA A 89 20.29 -8.42 1.54
CA ALA A 89 19.31 -8.98 0.63
C ALA A 89 17.87 -8.67 1.07
N TYR A 90 17.13 -7.91 0.25
CA TYR A 90 15.69 -7.85 0.37
C TYR A 90 15.15 -9.29 0.34
N THR A 91 14.90 -9.86 1.53
CA THR A 91 14.24 -11.16 1.72
C THR A 91 12.73 -11.04 1.64
N GLY A 92 12.22 -9.83 1.35
CA GLY A 92 10.80 -9.61 1.15
C GLY A 92 10.34 -10.32 -0.12
N HIS A 93 9.19 -10.98 -0.05
CA HIS A 93 8.50 -11.36 -1.27
C HIS A 93 8.00 -10.08 -1.99
N PRO A 94 7.91 -10.09 -3.32
CA PRO A 94 7.18 -9.06 -4.05
C PRO A 94 5.77 -8.85 -3.47
N LEU A 95 5.18 -7.69 -3.76
CA LEU A 95 3.78 -7.47 -3.43
C LEU A 95 2.90 -8.55 -4.10
N ASP A 96 1.89 -8.99 -3.37
CA ASP A 96 0.90 -9.94 -3.90
C ASP A 96 0.17 -9.28 -5.09
N PRO A 97 -0.08 -9.99 -6.21
CA PRO A 97 -0.82 -9.45 -7.35
C PRO A 97 -2.20 -8.88 -6.99
N ALA A 98 -2.82 -9.34 -5.90
CA ALA A 98 -4.08 -8.83 -5.36
C ALA A 98 -3.95 -7.52 -4.55
N SER A 99 -2.74 -6.95 -4.42
CA SER A 99 -2.50 -5.75 -3.60
C SER A 99 -3.16 -4.50 -4.20
N ARG A 100 -4.06 -3.89 -3.45
CA ARG A 100 -4.78 -2.65 -3.82
C ARG A 100 -4.53 -1.57 -2.77
N ILE A 101 -4.12 -0.39 -3.20
CA ILE A 101 -4.10 0.81 -2.35
C ILE A 101 -5.55 1.24 -2.17
N TYR A 102 -5.99 1.44 -0.93
CA TYR A 102 -7.31 1.98 -0.65
C TYR A 102 -7.19 3.46 -0.28
N PHE A 103 -7.78 4.35 -1.09
CA PHE A 103 -7.57 5.80 -0.94
C PHE A 103 -8.60 6.50 -0.04
N VAL A 104 -9.77 5.89 0.20
CA VAL A 104 -10.86 6.49 0.99
C VAL A 104 -10.52 6.58 2.47
N ILE A 105 -9.77 5.62 3.01
CA ILE A 105 -9.26 5.69 4.39
C ILE A 105 -7.76 5.94 4.40
N PHE A 106 -7.32 6.85 5.26
CA PHE A 106 -5.90 7.12 5.52
C PHE A 106 -5.66 7.23 7.01
N HIS A 107 -4.47 6.83 7.44
CA HIS A 107 -4.10 6.73 8.85
C HIS A 107 -2.96 7.68 9.17
N ALA A 108 -3.04 8.34 10.33
CA ALA A 108 -1.88 8.96 10.95
C ALA A 108 -1.07 7.87 11.67
N ILE A 109 0.18 7.67 11.25
CA ILE A 109 1.09 6.66 11.79
C ILE A 109 2.28 7.38 12.43
N GLN A 110 2.48 7.18 13.73
CA GLN A 110 3.63 7.73 14.46
C GLN A 110 4.93 7.03 14.05
N TYR A 111 6.04 7.76 14.02
CA TYR A 111 7.34 7.22 13.59
C TYR A 111 8.00 6.24 14.59
N ASN A 112 7.52 6.19 15.83
CA ASN A 112 8.02 5.31 16.87
C ASN A 112 7.44 3.87 16.79
N VAL A 113 6.52 3.60 15.86
CA VAL A 113 6.01 2.25 15.62
C VAL A 113 7.08 1.41 14.93
N LYS A 114 7.26 0.16 15.35
CA LYS A 114 8.20 -0.76 14.70
C LYS A 114 7.67 -1.15 13.33
N VAL A 115 8.51 -0.93 12.32
CA VAL A 115 8.16 -1.19 10.92
C VAL A 115 9.23 -1.97 10.17
N LYS A 116 8.78 -2.75 9.19
CA LYS A 116 9.62 -3.31 8.13
C LYS A 116 9.52 -2.42 6.89
N ASP A 117 10.67 -2.01 6.35
CA ASP A 117 10.72 -1.28 5.08
C ASP A 117 10.41 -2.24 3.92
N MET A 118 9.43 -1.86 3.11
CA MET A 118 8.99 -2.61 1.92
C MET A 118 9.41 -1.90 0.63
N GLY A 119 10.09 -0.76 0.73
CA GLY A 119 10.60 0.00 -0.41
C GLY A 119 9.97 1.37 -0.56
N LYS A 120 10.13 1.94 -1.75
CA LYS A 120 9.74 3.31 -2.06
C LYS A 120 8.87 3.34 -3.30
N VAL A 121 7.85 4.19 -3.29
CA VAL A 121 7.05 4.43 -4.49
C VAL A 121 7.98 4.94 -5.59
N ARG A 122 7.84 4.35 -6.78
CA ARG A 122 8.59 4.71 -7.97
C ARG A 122 8.41 6.22 -8.26
N PRO A 123 9.49 7.00 -8.47
CA PRO A 123 9.42 8.45 -8.55
C PRO A 123 8.38 8.99 -9.53
N GLU A 124 8.22 8.34 -10.67
CA GLU A 124 7.30 8.72 -11.75
C GLU A 124 5.82 8.59 -11.33
N ASP A 125 5.52 7.76 -10.34
CA ASP A 125 4.16 7.51 -9.85
C ASP A 125 3.80 8.39 -8.63
N LEU A 126 4.74 9.19 -8.10
CA LEU A 126 4.52 9.99 -6.88
C LEU A 126 3.48 11.11 -7.04
N SER A 127 3.47 11.81 -8.18
CA SER A 127 2.48 12.86 -8.45
C SER A 127 1.08 12.24 -8.51
N ARG A 128 0.95 11.12 -9.21
CA ARG A 128 -0.28 10.34 -9.36
C ARG A 128 -0.80 9.82 -8.02
N LEU A 129 0.06 9.18 -7.21
CA LEU A 129 -0.31 8.68 -5.88
C LEU A 129 -0.92 9.79 -5.01
N ARG A 130 -0.26 10.96 -4.97
CA ARG A 130 -0.77 12.10 -4.22
C ARG A 130 -2.07 12.64 -4.81
N GLY A 131 -2.17 12.70 -6.13
CA GLY A 131 -3.40 13.11 -6.83
C GLY A 131 -4.59 12.24 -6.42
N TYR A 132 -4.45 10.92 -6.43
CA TYR A 132 -5.52 10.01 -6.01
C TYR A 132 -5.91 10.18 -4.55
N TRP A 133 -4.92 10.35 -3.66
CA TRP A 133 -5.21 10.63 -2.26
C TRP A 133 -5.95 11.97 -2.08
N GLN A 134 -5.56 13.01 -2.83
CA GLN A 134 -6.25 14.31 -2.80
C GLN A 134 -7.66 14.25 -3.39
N MET A 135 -7.89 13.42 -4.41
CA MET A 135 -9.22 13.23 -4.99
C MET A 135 -10.19 12.68 -3.95
N GLU A 136 -9.83 11.61 -3.23
CA GLU A 136 -10.70 11.03 -2.19
C GLU A 136 -10.82 11.90 -0.94
N LEU A 137 -9.80 12.69 -0.60
CA LEU A 137 -9.88 13.66 0.51
C LEU A 137 -10.91 14.77 0.30
N ASN A 138 -11.23 15.07 -0.96
CA ASN A 138 -12.10 16.20 -1.33
C ASN A 138 -13.50 15.76 -1.79
N LYS A 139 -13.81 14.46 -1.72
CA LYS A 139 -15.17 13.95 -1.87
C LYS A 139 -15.92 14.06 -0.54
#